data_AF-R6R0B9-F1
#
_entry.id   AF-R6R0B9-F1
#
_cell.length_a   1.000
_cell.length_b   1.000
_cell.length_c   1.000
_cell.angle_alpha   90.00
_cell.angle_beta   90.00
_cell.angle_gamma   90.00
#
_symmetry.space_group_name_H-M   'P 1'
#
loop_
_entity.id
_entity.type
_entity.pdbx_description
1 polymer ?
#
loop_
_entity_poly.entity_id
_entity_poly.type
_entity_poly.pdbx_seq_one_letter_code
_entity_poly.pdbx_strand_id
1 'polypeptide(L)'
;MALGIKIKNVKFKNKYTIQELYEAIKDKEFTAGVPELTKHGFAYIITFPALDDQNQVWVMAAGFGKSTNKYSIQKQDRAGVGNLAKNMALNSVTNGFYGIGGMAGDNVKKCEQLVVDTAKELEAMDL
;
A
#
# COMPACT_ATOMS: atom_id res chain seq x y z
N MET A 1 3.64 22.89 -5.75
CA MET A 1 3.11 21.94 -4.74
C MET A 1 3.04 20.58 -5.42
N ALA A 2 3.84 19.60 -4.99
CA ALA A 2 3.83 18.29 -5.62
C ALA A 2 2.58 17.52 -5.17
N LEU A 3 1.58 17.42 -6.05
CA LEU A 3 0.41 16.53 -5.94
C LEU A 3 0.86 15.09 -6.19
N GLY A 4 1.78 14.60 -5.36
CA GLY A 4 2.36 13.27 -5.46
C GLY A 4 1.64 12.31 -4.52
N ILE A 5 1.29 11.12 -5.03
CA ILE A 5 0.82 9.96 -4.28
C ILE A 5 1.56 9.90 -2.93
N LYS A 6 0.82 9.88 -1.81
CA LYS A 6 1.43 9.77 -0.48
C LYS A 6 2.11 8.41 -0.35
N ILE A 7 3.44 8.45 -0.31
CA ILE A 7 4.30 7.29 -0.12
C ILE A 7 5.16 7.53 1.13
N LYS A 8 5.26 6.51 1.98
CA LYS A 8 6.13 6.45 3.16
C LYS A 8 6.99 5.21 3.08
N ASN A 9 8.29 5.39 3.27
CA ASN A 9 9.22 4.26 3.28
C ASN A 9 9.57 3.94 4.73
N VAL A 10 9.53 2.66 5.08
CA VAL A 10 9.99 2.15 6.37
C VAL A 10 11.15 1.19 6.15
N LYS A 11 12.06 1.16 7.11
CA LYS A 11 13.21 0.26 7.09
C LYS A 11 13.29 -0.53 8.38
N PHE A 12 13.22 -1.84 8.27
CA PHE A 12 13.37 -2.78 9.36
C PHE A 12 14.85 -3.13 9.60
N LYS A 13 15.14 -3.64 10.79
CA LYS A 13 16.46 -4.19 11.16
C LYS A 13 16.69 -5.49 10.41
N ASN A 14 15.71 -6.39 10.42
CA ASN A 14 15.78 -7.67 9.73
C ASN A 14 15.19 -7.60 8.32
N LYS A 15 15.50 -8.61 7.51
CA LYS A 15 14.95 -8.76 6.16
C LYS A 15 13.83 -9.78 6.21
N TYR A 16 12.69 -9.43 5.63
CA TYR A 16 11.56 -10.34 5.51
C TYR A 16 11.13 -10.43 4.04
N THR A 17 10.57 -11.56 3.63
CA THR A 17 9.66 -11.59 2.48
C THR A 17 8.35 -10.88 2.85
N ILE A 18 7.50 -10.62 1.87
CA ILE A 18 6.19 -10.02 2.13
C ILE A 18 5.28 -10.93 2.96
N GLN A 19 5.42 -12.25 2.79
CA GLN A 19 4.66 -13.26 3.53
C GLN A 19 5.13 -13.34 4.98
N GLU A 20 6.45 -13.35 5.22
CA GLU A 20 7.00 -13.31 6.57
C GLU A 20 6.64 -12.02 7.30
N LEU A 21 6.69 -10.87 6.62
CA LEU A 21 6.23 -9.62 7.20
C LEU A 21 4.75 -9.70 7.57
N TYR A 22 3.90 -10.23 6.67
CA TYR A 22 2.47 -10.42 6.94
C TYR A 22 2.25 -11.28 8.18
N GLU A 23 2.91 -12.43 8.28
CA GLU A 23 2.80 -13.31 9.44
C GLU A 23 3.23 -12.64 10.75
N ALA A 24 4.21 -11.72 10.70
CA ALA A 24 4.66 -10.96 11.87
C ALA A 24 3.66 -9.87 12.29
N ILE A 25 2.85 -9.34 11.37
CA ILE A 25 1.96 -8.19 11.62
C ILE A 25 0.47 -8.54 11.60
N LYS A 26 0.05 -9.71 11.14
CA LYS A 26 -1.37 -10.07 10.94
C LYS A 26 -2.21 -10.00 12.22
N ASP A 27 -1.60 -10.27 13.37
CA ASP A 27 -2.24 -10.27 14.68
C ASP A 27 -2.09 -8.91 15.39
N LYS A 28 -1.56 -7.90 14.70
CA LYS A 28 -1.39 -6.54 15.24
C LYS A 28 -2.57 -5.67 14.86
N GLU A 29 -3.00 -4.85 15.82
CA GLU A 29 -4.00 -3.82 15.58
C GLU A 29 -3.32 -2.62 14.90
N PHE A 30 -3.77 -2.30 13.69
CA PHE A 30 -3.39 -1.08 13.00
C PHE A 30 -4.59 -0.15 12.90
N THR A 31 -4.32 1.14 12.93
CA THR A 31 -5.33 2.18 12.68
C THR A 31 -5.95 2.04 11.28
N ALA A 32 -5.21 1.48 10.32
CA ALA A 32 -5.70 1.18 8.98
C ALA A 32 -6.63 -0.04 8.90
N GLY A 33 -6.78 -0.82 9.98
CA GLY A 33 -7.58 -2.03 10.04
C GLY A 33 -6.75 -3.30 9.98
N VAL A 34 -7.40 -4.44 9.67
CA VAL A 34 -6.73 -5.74 9.64
C VAL A 34 -5.96 -5.91 8.33
N PRO A 35 -4.64 -6.16 8.36
CA PRO A 35 -3.88 -6.42 7.15
C PRO A 35 -4.28 -7.75 6.51
N GLU A 36 -4.23 -7.82 5.19
CA GLU A 36 -4.50 -9.02 4.39
C GLU A 36 -3.39 -9.24 3.37
N LEU A 37 -3.02 -10.50 3.13
CA LEU A 37 -2.10 -10.86 2.06
C LEU A 37 -2.87 -10.99 0.73
N THR A 38 -2.67 -10.02 -0.17
CA THR A 38 -3.40 -9.95 -1.44
C THR A 38 -2.49 -10.23 -2.62
N LYS A 39 -2.94 -11.10 -3.53
CA LYS A 39 -2.28 -11.31 -4.83
C LYS A 39 -2.63 -10.18 -5.78
N HIS A 40 -1.62 -9.41 -6.17
CA HIS A 40 -1.74 -8.31 -7.13
C HIS A 40 -0.83 -8.57 -8.33
N GLY A 41 -1.44 -8.94 -9.46
CA GLY A 41 -0.69 -9.42 -10.64
C GLY A 41 0.10 -10.68 -10.35
N PHE A 42 1.42 -10.61 -10.53
CA PHE A 42 2.35 -11.72 -10.30
C PHE A 42 3.01 -11.70 -8.91
N ALA A 43 2.70 -10.72 -8.06
CA ALA A 43 3.28 -10.58 -6.73
C ALA A 43 2.22 -10.63 -5.62
N TYR A 44 2.67 -10.93 -4.40
CA TYR A 44 1.89 -10.71 -3.20
C TYR A 44 2.26 -9.37 -2.58
N ILE A 45 1.26 -8.66 -2.08
CA ILE A 45 1.37 -7.41 -1.33
C ILE A 45 0.54 -7.54 -0.06
N ILE A 46 0.83 -6.72 0.94
CA ILE A 46 -0.06 -6.59 2.11
C ILE A 46 -0.98 -5.41 1.86
N THR A 47 -2.27 -5.58 2.12
CA THR A 47 -3.27 -4.54 1.95
C THR A 47 -4.11 -4.40 3.20
N PHE A 48 -4.52 -3.18 3.48
CA PHE A 48 -5.52 -2.90 4.52
C PHE A 48 -6.92 -2.78 3.89
N PRO A 49 -8.00 -2.80 4.69
CA PRO A 49 -9.35 -2.59 4.20
C PRO A 49 -9.44 -1.31 3.37
N ALA A 50 -10.02 -1.42 2.17
CA ALA A 50 -10.19 -0.28 1.29
C ALA A 50 -11.28 0.65 1.82
N LEU A 51 -11.03 1.97 1.78
CA LEU A 51 -12.04 2.98 2.09
C LEU A 51 -13.05 3.12 0.93
N ASP A 52 -12.56 2.98 -0.30
CA ASP A 52 -13.31 2.89 -1.54
C ASP A 52 -12.41 2.30 -2.66
N ASP A 53 -12.89 2.25 -3.90
CA ASP A 53 -12.16 1.66 -5.03
C ASP A 53 -10.81 2.32 -5.34
N GLN A 54 -10.60 3.58 -4.92
CA GLN A 54 -9.39 4.37 -5.22
C GLN A 54 -8.51 4.64 -4.00
N ASN A 55 -8.97 4.22 -2.82
CA ASN A 55 -8.36 4.57 -1.54
C ASN A 55 -8.13 3.32 -0.69
N GLN A 56 -7.02 2.63 -0.93
CA GLN A 56 -6.53 1.53 -0.12
C GLN A 56 -5.06 1.75 0.27
N VAL A 57 -4.69 1.36 1.50
CA VAL A 57 -3.30 1.36 1.95
C VAL A 57 -2.64 0.04 1.56
N TRP A 58 -1.53 0.12 0.85
CA TRP A 58 -0.70 -1.02 0.47
C TRP A 58 0.65 -0.95 1.16
N VAL A 59 1.20 -2.12 1.49
CA VAL A 59 2.60 -2.29 1.90
C VAL A 59 3.30 -3.17 0.88
N MET A 60 4.35 -2.64 0.28
CA MET A 60 5.13 -3.33 -0.76
C MET A 60 6.59 -3.46 -0.35
N ALA A 61 7.16 -4.64 -0.59
CA ALA A 61 8.60 -4.88 -0.47
C ALA A 61 9.36 -4.14 -1.58
N ALA A 62 10.36 -3.32 -1.21
CA ALA A 62 11.27 -2.74 -2.18
C ALA A 62 12.12 -3.85 -2.82
N GLY A 63 11.88 -4.13 -4.10
CA GLY A 63 12.57 -5.17 -4.87
C GLY A 63 11.76 -6.40 -5.24
N PHE A 64 10.42 -6.38 -5.05
CA PHE A 64 9.43 -7.37 -5.54
C PHE A 64 9.85 -8.85 -5.46
N GLY A 65 9.31 -9.58 -4.46
CA GLY A 65 9.44 -11.03 -4.36
C GLY A 65 10.76 -11.53 -3.75
N LYS A 66 11.62 -10.64 -3.26
CA LYS A 66 12.83 -10.98 -2.50
C LYS A 66 12.71 -10.49 -1.05
N SER A 67 13.41 -11.16 -0.14
CA SER A 67 13.55 -10.70 1.24
C SER A 67 14.25 -9.34 1.26
N THR A 68 13.63 -8.35 1.89
CA THR A 68 14.14 -6.98 1.96
C THR A 68 13.89 -6.44 3.36
N ASN A 69 14.63 -5.41 3.72
CA ASN A 69 14.37 -4.66 4.95
C ASN A 69 13.78 -3.28 4.65
N LYS A 70 13.41 -2.99 3.39
CA LYS A 70 12.83 -1.71 2.97
C LYS A 70 11.45 -1.94 2.40
N TYR A 71 10.47 -1.21 2.91
CA TYR A 71 9.08 -1.33 2.49
C TYR A 71 8.50 0.05 2.19
N SER A 72 7.64 0.10 1.18
CA SER A 72 6.86 1.28 0.81
C SER A 72 5.42 1.08 1.27
N ILE A 73 4.94 1.99 2.11
CA ILE A 73 3.53 2.14 2.47
C ILE A 73 2.98 3.24 1.57
N GLN A 74 1.95 2.93 0.82
CA GLN A 74 1.44 3.84 -0.19
C GLN A 74 -0.07 3.72 -0.35
N LYS A 75 -0.67 4.85 -0.68
CA LYS A 75 -2.06 4.93 -1.12
C LYS A 75 -2.14 4.41 -2.57
N GLN A 76 -3.04 3.50 -2.83
CA GLN A 76 -3.35 2.97 -4.17
C GLN A 76 -4.85 2.69 -4.31
N ASP A 77 -5.28 2.41 -5.54
CA ASP A 77 -6.59 1.82 -5.80
C ASP A 77 -6.71 0.43 -5.16
N ARG A 78 -7.93 -0.09 -5.07
CA ARG A 78 -8.18 -1.40 -4.47
C ARG A 78 -7.44 -2.51 -5.23
N ALA A 79 -6.66 -3.30 -4.48
CA ALA A 79 -5.88 -4.42 -4.99
C ALA A 79 -6.76 -5.58 -5.43
N GLY A 80 -6.31 -6.26 -6.47
CA GLY A 80 -6.83 -7.54 -6.95
C GLY A 80 -6.41 -7.79 -8.38
N VAL A 81 -6.42 -9.05 -8.83
CA VAL A 81 -6.04 -9.41 -10.22
C VAL A 81 -7.02 -8.79 -11.23
N GLY A 82 -8.32 -8.77 -10.92
CA GLY A 82 -9.34 -8.11 -11.75
C GLY A 82 -9.18 -6.59 -11.79
N ASN A 83 -8.76 -5.97 -10.67
CA ASN A 83 -8.52 -4.53 -10.60
C ASN A 83 -7.19 -4.13 -11.26
N LEU A 84 -6.17 -5.00 -11.30
CA LEU A 84 -4.96 -4.74 -12.08
C LEU A 84 -5.28 -4.61 -13.57
N ALA A 85 -6.05 -5.54 -14.13
CA ALA A 85 -6.44 -5.48 -15.54
C ALA A 85 -7.29 -4.23 -15.84
N LYS A 86 -8.23 -3.89 -14.95
CA LYS A 86 -9.04 -2.67 -15.06
C LYS A 86 -8.18 -1.41 -14.95
N ASN A 87 -7.28 -1.32 -13.98
CA ASN A 87 -6.41 -0.16 -13.77
C ASN A 87 -5.39 -0.03 -14.90
N MET A 88 -4.84 -1.14 -15.41
CA MET A 88 -3.94 -1.11 -16.57
C MET A 88 -4.68 -0.66 -17.83
N ALA A 89 -5.88 -1.21 -18.09
CA ALA A 89 -6.71 -0.79 -19.21
C ALA A 89 -7.15 0.68 -19.08
N LEU A 90 -7.56 1.10 -17.88
CA LEU A 90 -7.92 2.49 -17.58
C LEU A 90 -6.70 3.40 -17.80
N ASN A 91 -5.53 3.06 -17.25
CA ASN A 91 -4.29 3.84 -17.37
C ASN A 91 -3.78 3.92 -18.82
N SER A 92 -3.98 2.87 -19.63
CA SER A 92 -3.71 2.87 -21.08
C SER A 92 -4.68 3.74 -21.87
N VAL A 93 -5.94 3.86 -21.44
CA VAL A 93 -6.96 4.73 -22.07
C VAL A 93 -6.82 6.19 -21.60
N THR A 94 -6.41 6.42 -20.35
CA THR A 94 -6.29 7.75 -19.72
C THR A 94 -4.87 8.32 -19.77
N ASN A 95 -4.00 7.76 -20.61
CA ASN A 95 -2.67 8.29 -20.94
C ASN A 95 -1.79 8.65 -19.72
N GLY A 96 -1.66 7.74 -18.74
CA GLY A 96 -0.70 7.93 -17.63
C GLY A 96 -1.03 9.05 -16.64
N PHE A 97 -2.20 9.70 -16.76
CA PHE A 97 -2.51 10.93 -16.03
C PHE A 97 -3.21 10.71 -14.67
N TYR A 98 -3.03 9.56 -14.03
CA TYR A 98 -3.42 9.38 -12.61
C TYR A 98 -2.45 10.09 -11.63
N GLY A 99 -1.67 11.05 -12.13
CA GLY A 99 -0.68 11.80 -11.37
C GLY A 99 -1.03 13.27 -11.12
N ILE A 100 -2.11 13.84 -11.68
CA ILE A 100 -2.37 15.29 -11.49
C ILE A 100 -3.83 15.55 -11.16
N GLY A 101 -4.06 15.85 -9.88
CA GLY A 101 -5.34 16.31 -9.37
C GLY A 101 -6.01 15.26 -8.51
N GLY A 102 -5.50 15.06 -7.30
CA GLY A 102 -6.20 14.29 -6.29
C GLY A 102 -7.66 14.76 -6.23
N MET A 103 -8.59 13.83 -6.40
CA MET A 103 -9.96 14.03 -5.90
C MET A 103 -9.81 14.47 -4.45
N ALA A 104 -10.03 15.75 -4.17
CA ALA A 104 -10.01 16.27 -2.81
C ALA A 104 -11.28 15.78 -2.11
N GLY A 105 -11.29 14.50 -1.74
CA GLY A 105 -12.35 13.86 -0.97
C GLY A 105 -11.85 13.46 0.40
N ASP A 106 -12.75 13.36 1.37
CA ASP A 106 -12.41 12.98 2.75
C ASP A 106 -11.71 11.63 2.83
N ASN A 107 -12.10 10.67 1.98
CA ASN A 107 -11.44 9.37 1.90
C ASN A 107 -9.98 9.44 1.40
N VAL A 108 -9.65 10.40 0.52
CA VAL A 108 -8.26 10.59 0.08
C VAL A 108 -7.41 11.03 1.26
N LYS A 109 -7.83 12.09 1.95
CA LYS A 109 -7.10 12.60 3.13
C LYS A 109 -7.00 11.55 4.23
N LYS A 110 -8.10 10.81 4.47
CA LYS A 110 -8.13 9.72 5.44
C LYS A 110 -7.15 8.62 5.05
N CYS A 111 -7.12 8.18 3.80
CA CYS A 111 -6.19 7.15 3.34
C CYS A 111 -4.73 7.64 3.41
N GLU A 112 -4.46 8.89 3.05
CA GLU A 112 -3.13 9.48 3.18
C GLU A 112 -2.67 9.54 4.65
N GLN A 113 -3.58 9.80 5.58
CA GLN A 113 -3.31 9.75 7.01
C GLN A 113 -3.03 8.31 7.47
N LEU A 114 -3.86 7.35 7.04
CA LEU A 114 -3.64 5.92 7.32
C LEU A 114 -2.28 5.42 6.80
N VAL A 115 -1.81 5.90 5.64
CA VAL A 115 -0.45 5.61 5.14
C VAL A 115 0.62 6.09 6.13
N VAL A 116 0.45 7.28 6.68
CA VAL A 116 1.40 7.85 7.66
C VAL A 116 1.36 7.07 8.97
N ASP A 117 0.17 6.76 9.47
CA ASP A 117 0.00 6.08 10.75
C ASP A 117 0.47 4.62 10.67
N THR A 118 0.11 3.90 9.60
CA THR A 118 0.60 2.54 9.34
C THR A 118 2.13 2.51 9.29
N ALA A 119 2.77 3.48 8.63
CA ALA A 119 4.23 3.54 8.57
C ALA A 119 4.84 3.72 9.98
N LYS A 120 4.28 4.61 10.80
CA LYS A 120 4.74 4.80 12.18
C LYS A 120 4.51 3.57 13.05
N GLU A 121 3.34 2.95 12.92
CA GLU A 121 2.98 1.71 13.64
C GLU A 121 3.96 0.60 13.28
N LEU A 122 4.31 0.43 11.99
CA LEU A 122 5.33 -0.52 11.55
C LEU A 122 6.73 -0.18 12.07
N GLU A 123 7.15 1.10 12.02
CA GLU A 123 8.46 1.53 12.54
C GLU A 123 8.58 1.29 14.05
N ALA A 124 7.49 1.46 14.80
CA ALA A 124 7.45 1.24 16.24
C ALA A 124 7.56 -0.25 16.65
N MET A 125 7.32 -1.18 15.72
CA MET A 125 7.44 -2.62 16.01
C MET A 125 8.90 -3.12 16.05
N ASP A 126 9.87 -2.29 15.65
CA ASP A 126 11.31 -2.59 15.72
C ASP A 126 11.72 -3.94 15.08
N LEU A 127 10.98 -4.35 14.04
CA LEU A 127 11.16 -5.60 13.30
C LEU A 127 12.53 -5.69 12.59
#